data_AF-A0A6J8DAV7-F1
#
_entry.id   AF-A0A6J8DAV7-F1
#
_cell.length_a   1.000
_cell.length_b   1.000
_cell.length_c   1.000
_cell.angle_alpha   90.00
_cell.angle_beta   90.00
_cell.angle_gamma   90.00
#
_symmetry.space_group_name_H-M   'P 1'
#
loop_
_entity.id
_entity.type
_entity.pdbx_description
1 polymer ?
#
loop_
_entity_poly.entity_id
_entity_poly.type
_entity_poly.pdbx_seq_one_letter_code
_entity_poly.pdbx_strand_id
1 'polypeptide(L)'
;MSYKIGQCHPIARTVDANIRDIAKIPVRLKIATGTYILQTNRADFNQNKIDVVCMLCNCSEETLAHFLLGCTRLEYIRKYILEKITNTFSLLFAKYSLSVEIDLLTVVVNPYAYCITSAHIELTNDINIHLEPLCRHLIYRLHHKRYELLNIMPKTKNRKCGIKHISNFYSVVRSPLCNI
;
A
#
# COMPACT_ATOMS: atom_id res chain seq x y z
N MET A 1 -0.72 20.11 -2.60
CA MET A 1 -0.01 19.94 -3.88
C MET A 1 -1.03 19.76 -5.00
N SER A 2 -1.01 20.59 -6.05
CA SER A 2 -1.71 20.30 -7.29
C SER A 2 -0.72 19.66 -8.27
N TYR A 3 -0.94 18.38 -8.60
CA TYR A 3 -0.16 17.73 -9.65
C TYR A 3 -0.66 18.21 -11.01
N LYS A 4 0.23 18.70 -11.87
CA LYS A 4 -0.14 19.09 -13.24
C LYS A 4 -0.40 17.83 -14.07
N ILE A 5 -1.53 17.81 -14.78
CA ILE A 5 -1.85 16.75 -15.74
C ILE A 5 -0.69 16.64 -16.75
N GLY A 6 -0.28 15.41 -17.04
CA GLY A 6 0.87 15.11 -17.92
C GLY A 6 2.23 15.03 -17.23
N GLN A 7 2.34 15.36 -15.93
CA GLN A 7 3.59 15.19 -15.18
C GLN A 7 3.65 13.83 -14.46
N CYS A 8 4.85 13.24 -14.43
CA CYS A 8 5.11 12.02 -13.68
C CYS A 8 5.08 12.31 -12.16
N HIS A 9 4.21 11.60 -11.44
CA HIS A 9 4.08 11.67 -9.99
C HIS A 9 5.41 11.27 -9.31
N PRO A 10 5.89 11.99 -8.27
CA PRO A 10 7.16 11.68 -7.60
C PRO A 10 7.29 10.22 -7.12
N ILE A 11 6.21 9.63 -6.59
CA ILE A 11 6.14 8.20 -6.22
C ILE A 11 6.43 7.22 -7.37
N ALA A 12 6.19 7.63 -8.63
CA ALA A 12 6.51 6.83 -9.80
C ALA A 12 7.93 7.05 -10.32
N ARG A 13 8.68 7.98 -9.73
CA ARG A 13 10.10 8.20 -10.04
C ARG A 13 10.92 7.18 -9.26
N THR A 14 11.90 6.60 -9.92
CA THR A 14 12.92 5.74 -9.31
C THR A 14 14.27 6.22 -9.80
N VAL A 15 15.26 6.25 -8.91
CA VAL A 15 16.62 6.69 -9.25
C VAL A 15 17.26 5.71 -10.24
N ASP A 16 16.96 4.42 -10.09
CA ASP A 16 17.45 3.35 -10.96
C ASP A 16 16.32 2.61 -11.66
N ALA A 17 16.52 2.25 -12.93
CA ALA A 17 15.62 1.43 -13.75
C ALA A 17 15.68 -0.07 -13.38
N ASN A 18 15.71 -0.39 -12.09
CA ASN A 18 15.71 -1.76 -11.59
C ASN A 18 14.31 -2.37 -11.70
N ILE A 19 14.19 -3.50 -12.41
CA ILE A 19 12.92 -4.22 -12.60
C ILE A 19 12.20 -4.50 -11.26
N ARG A 20 12.96 -4.84 -10.21
CA ARG A 20 12.41 -5.10 -8.88
C ARG A 20 11.77 -3.86 -8.26
N ASP A 21 12.28 -2.67 -8.56
CA ASP A 21 11.74 -1.41 -8.06
C ASP A 21 10.56 -0.93 -8.90
N ILE A 22 10.62 -1.12 -10.21
CA ILE A 22 9.52 -0.86 -11.14
C ILE A 22 8.28 -1.68 -10.73
N ALA A 23 8.46 -2.95 -10.36
CA ALA A 23 7.38 -3.83 -9.91
C ALA A 23 6.66 -3.35 -8.62
N LYS A 24 7.26 -2.44 -7.84
CA LYS A 24 6.68 -1.90 -6.60
C LYS A 24 5.79 -0.67 -6.85
N ILE A 25 6.02 0.05 -7.96
CA ILE A 25 5.33 1.30 -8.30
C ILE A 25 3.80 1.15 -8.34
N PRO A 26 3.22 0.11 -8.98
CA PRO A 26 1.76 -0.01 -9.08
C PRO A 26 1.06 -0.07 -7.71
N VAL A 27 1.65 -0.78 -6.75
CA VAL A 27 1.11 -0.91 -5.40
C VAL A 27 1.15 0.43 -4.68
N ARG A 28 2.27 1.15 -4.78
CA ARG A 28 2.41 2.49 -4.19
C ARG A 28 1.40 3.48 -4.76
N LEU A 29 1.24 3.50 -6.09
CA LEU A 29 0.27 4.39 -6.73
C LEU A 29 -1.15 4.07 -6.27
N LYS A 30 -1.52 2.79 -6.13
CA LYS A 30 -2.83 2.41 -5.60
C LYS A 30 -3.05 2.94 -4.18
N ILE A 31 -2.05 2.84 -3.31
CA ILE A 31 -2.13 3.36 -1.95
C ILE A 31 -2.25 4.89 -1.94
N ALA A 32 -1.37 5.58 -2.66
CA ALA A 32 -1.34 7.04 -2.69
C ALA A 32 -2.59 7.67 -3.32
N THR A 33 -3.24 6.97 -4.24
CA THR A 33 -4.48 7.42 -4.92
C THR A 33 -5.76 6.91 -4.26
N GLY A 34 -5.66 6.15 -3.16
CA GLY A 34 -6.84 5.58 -2.48
C GLY A 34 -7.55 4.47 -3.26
N THR A 35 -6.92 3.93 -4.32
CA THR A 35 -7.49 2.83 -5.14
C THR A 35 -7.02 1.45 -4.68
N TYR A 36 -6.30 1.37 -3.56
CA TYR A 36 -5.91 0.11 -2.93
C TYR A 36 -7.10 -0.51 -2.19
N ILE A 37 -7.38 -1.79 -2.47
CA ILE A 37 -8.60 -2.46 -2.01
C ILE A 37 -8.42 -3.05 -0.59
N LEU A 38 -8.84 -2.30 0.41
CA LEU A 38 -9.05 -2.76 1.79
C LEU A 38 -10.54 -3.00 2.08
N GLN A 39 -10.89 -3.62 3.21
CA GLN A 39 -12.30 -3.87 3.53
C GLN A 39 -13.11 -2.58 3.65
N THR A 40 -12.54 -1.50 4.18
CA THR A 40 -13.24 -0.20 4.24
C THR A 40 -13.55 0.33 2.85
N ASN A 41 -12.55 0.34 1.95
CA ASN A 41 -12.78 0.73 0.55
C ASN A 41 -13.83 -0.17 -0.12
N ARG A 42 -13.84 -1.47 0.17
CA ARG A 42 -14.87 -2.36 -0.37
C ARG A 42 -16.26 -1.99 0.13
N ALA A 43 -16.41 -1.69 1.41
CA ALA A 43 -17.68 -1.29 1.97
C ALA A 43 -18.19 0.02 1.35
N ASP A 44 -17.30 0.98 1.09
CA ASP A 44 -17.67 2.27 0.47
C ASP A 44 -18.21 2.14 -0.96
N PHE A 45 -17.71 1.18 -1.74
CA PHE A 45 -18.07 1.01 -3.16
C PHE A 45 -19.13 -0.08 -3.42
N ASN A 46 -19.46 -0.92 -2.42
CA ASN A 46 -20.43 -2.00 -2.61
C ASN A 46 -21.81 -1.62 -2.10
N GLN A 47 -22.84 -1.98 -2.87
CA GLN A 47 -24.24 -1.82 -2.47
C GLN A 47 -24.63 -2.78 -1.34
N ASN A 48 -23.94 -3.91 -1.23
CA ASN A 48 -24.16 -4.90 -0.19
C ASN A 48 -23.34 -4.58 1.06
N LYS A 49 -23.88 -4.91 2.24
CA LYS A 49 -23.15 -4.76 3.51
C LYS A 49 -21.90 -5.65 3.49
N ILE A 50 -20.73 -5.01 3.57
CA ILE A 50 -19.44 -5.66 3.71
C ILE A 50 -18.93 -5.48 5.14
N ASP A 51 -18.37 -6.54 5.70
CA ASP A 51 -17.66 -6.46 6.97
C ASP A 51 -16.34 -5.71 6.77
N VAL A 52 -16.20 -4.58 7.46
CA VAL A 52 -15.03 -3.71 7.39
C VAL A 52 -13.84 -4.22 8.21
N VAL A 53 -14.03 -5.28 9.01
CA VAL A 53 -12.98 -5.82 9.88
C VAL A 53 -11.83 -6.41 9.06
N CYS A 54 -10.60 -6.19 9.52
CA CYS A 54 -9.41 -6.75 8.90
C CYS A 54 -9.41 -8.27 8.93
N MET A 55 -9.50 -8.87 7.75
CA MET A 55 -9.50 -10.34 7.57
C MET A 55 -8.20 -11.02 8.04
N LEU A 56 -7.12 -10.27 8.28
CA LEU A 56 -5.87 -10.82 8.80
C LEU A 56 -5.90 -10.97 10.32
N CYS A 57 -6.21 -9.89 11.03
CA CYS A 57 -6.14 -9.85 12.49
C CYS A 57 -7.48 -10.09 13.19
N ASN A 58 -8.59 -9.78 12.52
CA ASN A 58 -9.96 -9.77 13.06
C ASN A 58 -10.14 -8.87 14.31
N CYS A 59 -9.28 -7.86 14.50
CA CYS A 59 -9.28 -7.01 15.70
C CYS A 59 -9.89 -5.62 15.50
N SER A 60 -9.81 -5.06 14.30
CA SER A 60 -10.29 -3.71 14.00
C SER A 60 -10.63 -3.56 12.52
N GLU A 61 -11.24 -2.44 12.15
CA GLU A 61 -11.50 -2.08 10.76
C GLU A 61 -10.20 -2.04 9.92
N GLU A 62 -10.27 -2.54 8.69
CA GLU A 62 -9.15 -2.56 7.74
C GLU A 62 -8.98 -1.21 7.04
N THR A 63 -8.67 -0.17 7.81
CA THR A 63 -8.29 1.14 7.24
C THR A 63 -6.86 1.12 6.69
N LEU A 64 -6.48 2.15 5.93
CA LEU A 64 -5.10 2.31 5.46
C LEU A 64 -4.11 2.42 6.64
N ALA A 65 -4.47 3.17 7.68
CA ALA A 65 -3.69 3.28 8.91
C ALA A 65 -3.52 1.92 9.59
N HIS A 66 -4.60 1.13 9.69
CA HIS A 66 -4.50 -0.23 10.22
C HIS A 66 -3.56 -1.09 9.38
N PHE A 67 -3.74 -1.12 8.06
CA PHE A 67 -2.93 -1.95 7.16
C PHE A 67 -1.43 -1.59 7.22
N LEU A 68 -1.10 -0.31 7.20
CA LEU A 68 0.30 0.15 7.16
C LEU A 68 0.97 0.18 8.53
N LEU A 69 0.24 0.54 9.59
CA LEU A 69 0.82 0.91 10.88
C LEU A 69 0.32 0.08 12.07
N GLY A 70 -0.82 -0.62 11.96
CA GLY A 70 -1.51 -1.19 13.12
C GLY A 70 -1.79 -2.70 13.08
N CYS A 71 -1.72 -3.36 11.92
CA CYS A 71 -2.13 -4.76 11.80
C CYS A 71 -1.15 -5.69 12.51
N THR A 72 -1.60 -6.34 13.59
CA THR A 72 -0.78 -7.22 14.45
C THR A 72 -0.16 -8.39 13.68
N ARG A 73 -0.86 -8.94 12.68
CA ARG A 73 -0.34 -10.00 11.80
C ARG A 73 0.83 -9.55 10.91
N LEU A 74 0.97 -8.25 10.69
CA LEU A 74 2.01 -7.67 9.86
C LEU A 74 3.10 -6.94 10.68
N GLU A 75 3.01 -6.95 12.01
CA GLU A 75 3.95 -6.29 12.93
C GLU A 75 5.41 -6.62 12.65
N TYR A 76 5.71 -7.91 12.52
CA TYR A 76 7.08 -8.38 12.35
C TYR A 76 7.73 -7.87 11.04
N ILE A 77 6.95 -7.48 10.03
CA ILE A 77 7.45 -6.86 8.80
C ILE A 77 7.71 -5.38 9.02
N ARG A 78 6.79 -4.68 9.69
CA ARG A 78 6.79 -3.22 9.78
C ARG A 78 7.73 -2.67 10.84
N LYS A 79 7.85 -3.32 12.00
CA LYS A 79 8.56 -2.79 13.19
C LYS A 79 9.93 -2.19 12.85
N TYR A 80 10.81 -2.98 12.24
CA TYR A 80 12.17 -2.54 11.92
C TYR A 80 12.23 -1.48 10.82
N ILE A 81 11.33 -1.56 9.82
CA ILE A 81 11.34 -0.61 8.70
C ILE A 81 10.75 0.74 9.13
N LEU A 82 9.70 0.73 9.96
CA LEU A 82 9.10 1.95 10.51
C LEU A 82 10.06 2.70 11.44
N GLU A 83 10.84 1.98 12.24
CA GLU A 83 11.91 2.57 13.03
C GLU A 83 12.94 3.28 12.14
N LYS A 84 13.39 2.61 11.07
CA LYS A 84 14.29 3.22 10.08
C LYS A 84 13.68 4.45 9.40
N ILE A 85 12.42 4.38 9.00
CA ILE A 85 11.70 5.51 8.39
C ILE A 85 11.67 6.69 9.36
N THR A 86 11.33 6.45 10.62
CA THR A 86 11.25 7.50 11.66
C THR A 86 12.60 8.15 11.92
N ASN A 87 13.66 7.34 12.06
CA ASN A 87 15.02 7.83 12.26
C ASN A 87 15.52 8.60 11.03
N THR A 88 15.29 8.07 9.83
CA THR A 88 15.70 8.72 8.57
C THR A 88 14.97 10.04 8.37
N PHE A 89 13.66 10.08 8.63
CA PHE A 89 12.87 11.31 8.59
C PHE A 89 13.41 12.34 9.56
N SER A 90 13.61 11.96 10.83
CA SER A 90 14.11 12.89 11.86
C SER A 90 15.47 13.47 11.51
N LEU A 91 16.41 12.64 11.04
CA LEU A 91 17.75 13.07 10.63
C LEU A 91 17.71 14.00 9.40
N LEU A 92 16.90 13.67 8.39
CA LEU A 92 16.76 14.49 7.19
C LEU A 92 16.17 15.85 7.54
N PHE A 93 15.07 15.90 8.28
CA PHE A 93 14.41 17.18 8.58
C PHE A 93 15.24 18.03 9.55
N ALA A 94 15.98 17.41 10.47
CA ALA A 94 16.98 18.12 11.29
C ALA A 94 18.11 18.73 10.45
N LYS A 95 18.63 18.01 9.43
CA LYS A 95 19.66 18.53 8.50
C LYS A 95 19.21 19.83 7.83
N TYR A 96 17.93 19.96 7.50
CA TYR A 96 17.35 21.15 6.87
C TYR A 96 16.74 22.15 7.86
N SER A 97 16.96 21.99 9.17
CA SER A 97 16.39 22.85 10.23
C SER A 97 14.86 22.97 10.18
N LEU A 98 14.18 21.92 9.73
CA LEU A 98 12.72 21.87 9.63
C LEU A 98 12.15 21.22 10.89
N SER A 99 11.33 21.96 11.64
CA SER A 99 10.55 21.42 12.75
C SER A 99 9.17 21.00 12.23
N VAL A 100 9.01 19.71 11.99
CA VAL A 100 7.77 19.13 11.49
C VAL A 100 7.37 17.96 12.37
N GLU A 101 6.14 17.97 12.87
CA GLU A 101 5.57 16.82 13.56
C GLU A 101 5.41 15.66 12.55
N ILE A 102 5.91 14.48 12.92
CA ILE A 102 5.88 13.33 12.03
C ILE A 102 4.48 12.71 11.98
N ASP A 103 3.73 12.96 10.90
CA ASP A 103 2.63 12.09 10.52
C ASP A 103 3.19 10.91 9.73
N LEU A 104 3.41 9.80 10.44
CA LEU A 104 4.00 8.58 9.89
C LEU A 104 3.14 7.96 8.77
N LEU A 105 1.81 8.10 8.83
CA LEU A 105 0.94 7.59 7.76
C LEU A 105 1.22 8.36 6.46
N THR A 106 1.24 9.70 6.56
CA THR A 106 1.56 10.56 5.42
C THR A 106 2.97 10.30 4.90
N VAL A 107 3.97 10.14 5.78
CA VAL A 107 5.35 9.81 5.38
C VAL A 107 5.41 8.49 4.60
N VAL A 108 4.79 7.43 5.11
CA VAL A 108 4.82 6.11 4.46
C VAL A 108 4.11 6.14 3.10
N VAL A 109 2.94 6.78 3.03
CA VAL A 109 2.14 6.86 1.80
C VAL A 109 2.85 7.72 0.76
N ASN A 110 3.20 8.95 1.13
CA ASN A 110 3.75 9.96 0.24
C ASN A 110 4.76 10.86 0.99
N PRO A 111 6.05 10.47 1.07
CA PRO A 111 7.04 11.26 1.78
C PRO A 111 7.27 12.65 1.16
N TYR A 112 6.88 12.85 -0.10
CA TYR A 112 6.96 14.13 -0.79
C TYR A 112 5.89 15.12 -0.36
N ALA A 113 4.88 14.72 0.43
CA ALA A 113 3.87 15.64 0.95
C ALA A 113 4.49 16.81 1.73
N TYR A 114 5.69 16.59 2.30
CA TYR A 114 6.46 17.58 3.05
C TYR A 114 7.39 18.45 2.18
N CYS A 115 7.52 18.18 0.88
CA CYS A 115 8.25 19.01 -0.06
C CYS A 115 7.37 20.19 -0.52
N ILE A 116 7.04 21.12 0.38
CA ILE A 116 5.98 22.13 0.12
C ILE A 116 6.50 23.40 -0.61
N THR A 117 7.80 23.54 -0.85
CA THR A 117 8.33 24.71 -1.58
C THR A 117 9.44 24.33 -2.57
N SER A 118 9.57 25.11 -3.64
CA SER A 118 10.68 25.06 -4.60
C SER A 118 12.05 25.37 -3.97
N ALA A 119 12.08 25.79 -2.70
CA ALA A 119 13.29 26.12 -1.95
C ALA A 119 14.07 24.88 -1.44
N HIS A 120 13.51 23.67 -1.54
CA HIS A 120 14.15 22.45 -1.01
C HIS A 120 14.28 21.33 -2.05
N ILE A 121 14.85 21.67 -3.21
CA ILE A 121 15.23 20.67 -4.23
C ILE A 121 16.16 19.61 -3.60
N GLU A 122 17.08 20.03 -2.73
CA GLU A 122 18.01 19.13 -2.03
C GLU A 122 17.28 18.17 -1.09
N LEU A 123 16.32 18.64 -0.29
CA LEU A 123 15.47 17.77 0.54
C LEU A 123 14.70 16.77 -0.32
N THR A 124 14.20 17.19 -1.48
CA THR A 124 13.48 16.30 -2.39
C THR A 124 14.41 15.19 -2.91
N ASN A 125 15.67 15.52 -3.23
CA ASN A 125 16.67 14.54 -3.62
C ASN A 125 17.02 13.58 -2.48
N ASP A 126 17.23 14.10 -1.28
CA ASP A 126 17.51 13.27 -0.10
C ASP A 126 16.32 12.35 0.25
N ILE A 127 15.09 12.84 0.12
CA ILE A 127 13.88 12.01 0.26
C ILE A 127 13.88 10.89 -0.80
N ASN A 128 14.17 11.21 -2.06
CA ASN A 128 14.25 10.20 -3.14
C ASN A 128 15.29 9.11 -2.83
N ILE A 129 16.43 9.48 -2.25
CA ILE A 129 17.57 8.57 -2.05
C ILE A 129 17.41 7.76 -0.76
N HIS A 130 16.96 8.38 0.33
CA HIS A 130 17.04 7.79 1.66
C HIS A 130 15.68 7.33 2.20
N LEU A 131 14.62 8.11 1.97
CA LEU A 131 13.33 7.88 2.62
C LEU A 131 12.33 7.12 1.74
N GLU A 132 12.23 7.49 0.46
CA GLU A 132 11.37 6.85 -0.54
C GLU A 132 11.62 5.34 -0.60
N PRO A 133 12.88 4.84 -0.69
CA PRO A 133 13.11 3.41 -0.88
C PRO A 133 12.63 2.58 0.31
N LEU A 134 12.74 3.13 1.53
CA LEU A 134 12.22 2.49 2.74
C LEU A 134 10.69 2.40 2.71
N CYS A 135 10.01 3.50 2.38
CA CYS A 135 8.55 3.55 2.29
C CYS A 135 8.04 2.57 1.22
N ARG A 136 8.68 2.57 0.04
CA ARG A 136 8.39 1.66 -1.07
C ARG A 136 8.58 0.21 -0.70
N HIS A 137 9.70 -0.10 -0.03
CA HIS A 137 9.98 -1.45 0.42
C HIS A 137 8.96 -1.93 1.45
N LEU A 138 8.60 -1.09 2.42
CA LEU A 138 7.57 -1.40 3.42
C LEU A 138 6.23 -1.73 2.75
N ILE A 139 5.71 -0.80 1.94
CA ILE A 139 4.41 -0.95 1.25
C ILE A 139 4.38 -2.25 0.45
N TYR A 140 5.44 -2.52 -0.30
CA TYR A 140 5.50 -3.71 -1.14
C TYR A 140 5.52 -5.01 -0.31
N ARG A 141 6.30 -5.06 0.78
CA ARG A 141 6.35 -6.23 1.66
C ARG A 141 5.01 -6.48 2.35
N LEU A 142 4.36 -5.42 2.83
CA LEU A 142 3.03 -5.53 3.45
C LEU A 142 1.98 -6.01 2.44
N HIS A 143 2.01 -5.46 1.22
CA HIS A 143 1.12 -5.88 0.14
C HIS A 143 1.27 -7.37 -0.19
N HIS A 144 2.50 -7.82 -0.41
CA HIS A 144 2.80 -9.23 -0.70
C HIS A 144 2.36 -10.14 0.43
N LYS A 145 2.71 -9.79 1.68
CA LYS A 145 2.34 -10.64 2.80
C LYS A 145 0.84 -10.69 3.02
N ARG A 146 0.13 -9.57 2.85
CA ARG A 146 -1.33 -9.55 2.88
C ARG A 146 -1.91 -10.47 1.81
N TYR A 147 -1.42 -10.38 0.58
CA TYR A 147 -1.91 -11.23 -0.51
C TYR A 147 -1.64 -12.72 -0.23
N GLU A 148 -0.45 -13.05 0.26
CA GLU A 148 -0.07 -14.40 0.70
C GLU A 148 -1.03 -14.93 1.78
N LEU A 149 -1.22 -14.17 2.87
CA LEU A 149 -2.08 -14.57 3.98
C LEU A 149 -3.54 -14.73 3.53
N LEU A 150 -4.06 -13.83 2.70
CA LEU A 150 -5.45 -13.92 2.22
C LEU A 150 -5.67 -15.05 1.21
N ASN A 151 -4.64 -15.46 0.47
CA ASN A 151 -4.73 -16.61 -0.44
C ASN A 151 -4.52 -17.95 0.27
N ILE A 152 -3.78 -17.96 1.38
CA ILE A 152 -3.59 -19.14 2.23
C ILE A 152 -4.76 -19.32 3.19
N MET A 153 -5.51 -18.26 3.51
CA MET A 153 -6.76 -18.41 4.24
C MET A 153 -7.67 -19.32 3.43
N PRO A 154 -8.04 -20.52 3.93
CA PRO A 154 -8.97 -21.38 3.23
C PRO A 154 -10.20 -20.53 2.98
N LYS A 155 -10.65 -20.45 1.72
CA LYS A 155 -11.95 -19.86 1.38
C LYS A 155 -12.92 -20.52 2.33
N THR A 156 -13.33 -19.81 3.38
CA THR A 156 -14.35 -20.29 4.30
C THR A 156 -15.58 -20.40 3.43
N LYS A 157 -15.81 -21.61 2.92
CA LYS A 157 -17.09 -21.99 2.33
C LYS A 157 -18.10 -21.54 3.37
N ASN A 158 -18.99 -20.65 2.94
CA ASN A 158 -20.16 -20.24 3.69
C ASN A 158 -20.62 -21.42 4.55
N ARG A 159 -20.61 -21.26 5.88
CA ARG A 159 -21.46 -22.08 6.74
C ARG A 159 -22.89 -21.73 6.34
N LYS A 160 -23.37 -22.35 5.27
CA LYS A 160 -24.79 -22.52 5.04
C LYS A 160 -25.23 -23.50 6.12
N CYS A 161 -25.93 -22.97 7.11
CA CYS A 161 -27.01 -23.70 7.76
C CYS A 161 -27.79 -24.45 6.67
N GLY A 162 -28.11 -25.72 6.93
CA GLY A 162 -28.36 -26.75 5.93
C GLY A 162 -29.33 -26.36 4.82
N ILE A 163 -29.05 -26.91 3.63
CA ILE A 163 -29.96 -27.75 2.82
C ILE A 163 -29.16 -28.17 1.58
N LYS A 164 -29.18 -29.47 1.31
CA LYS A 164 -28.56 -30.12 0.14
C LYS A 164 -29.20 -29.61 -1.15
N HIS A 165 -28.42 -29.35 -2.21
CA HIS A 165 -28.65 -29.90 -3.55
C HIS A 165 -27.47 -29.63 -4.51
N ILE A 166 -27.22 -30.64 -5.34
CA ILE A 166 -26.33 -30.85 -6.51
C ILE A 166 -26.67 -29.79 -7.61
N SER A 167 -25.84 -29.28 -8.53
CA SER A 167 -24.78 -29.81 -9.42
C SER A 167 -24.00 -28.65 -10.11
N ASN A 168 -22.78 -28.97 -10.56
CA ASN A 168 -22.02 -28.50 -11.75
C ASN A 168 -22.13 -27.05 -12.23
N PHE A 169 -20.98 -26.38 -12.43
CA PHE A 169 -20.60 -25.88 -13.77
C PHE A 169 -19.16 -25.31 -13.85
N TYR A 170 -18.54 -25.62 -15.00
CA TYR A 170 -17.37 -25.04 -15.68
C TYR A 170 -15.93 -25.38 -15.24
N SER A 171 -15.42 -26.40 -15.94
CA SER A 171 -14.06 -26.50 -16.44
C SER A 171 -13.89 -25.76 -17.79
N VAL A 172 -12.62 -25.48 -18.13
CA VAL A 172 -12.05 -25.18 -19.47
C VAL A 172 -12.13 -23.69 -19.89
N VAL A 173 -11.06 -22.87 -19.87
CA VAL A 173 -9.73 -22.92 -20.53
C VAL A 173 -9.78 -22.82 -22.06
N ARG A 174 -9.61 -21.61 -22.62
CA ARG A 174 -8.61 -21.24 -23.67
C ARG A 174 -9.03 -20.01 -24.48
N SER A 175 -8.12 -19.06 -24.56
CA SER A 175 -7.97 -18.14 -25.70
C SER A 175 -7.72 -18.91 -27.00
N PRO A 176 -7.98 -18.29 -28.16
CA PRO A 176 -6.83 -17.91 -28.98
C PRO A 176 -6.95 -16.53 -29.66
N LEU A 177 -5.75 -15.97 -29.81
CA LEU A 177 -5.21 -15.06 -30.83
C LEU A 177 -6.01 -14.82 -32.13
N CYS A 178 -5.89 -13.55 -32.56
CA CYS A 178 -5.63 -13.05 -33.92
C CYS A 178 -6.77 -12.78 -34.93
N ASN A 179 -6.60 -11.59 -35.52
CA ASN A 179 -6.99 -11.07 -36.84
C ASN A 179 -8.46 -10.70 -37.06
N ILE A 180 -8.73 -9.39 -37.13
CA ILE A 180 -8.99 -8.61 -38.36
C ILE A 180 -8.45 -7.19 -38.13
#